data_AF-A0A946LI89-F1
#
_entry.id   AF-A0A946LI89-F1
#
_cell.length_a   1.000
_cell.length_b   1.000
_cell.length_c   1.000
_cell.angle_alpha   90.00
_cell.angle_beta   90.00
_cell.angle_gamma   90.00
#
_symmetry.space_group_name_H-M   'P 1'
#
loop_
_entity.id
_entity.type
_entity.pdbx_description
1 polymer ?
#
loop_
_entity_poly.entity_id
_entity_poly.type
_entity_poly.pdbx_seq_one_letter_code
_entity_poly.pdbx_strand_id
1 'polypeptide(L)' 'MGEKLTPKQRIAIDTLVLSGDKSQAATAAGVTRTTIYKWYELQHFRDALNQAVGAMLAEL' A
#
# COMPACT_ATOMS: atom_id res chain seq x y z
N MET A 1 1.06 -16.12 -12.03
CA MET A 1 0.88 -16.35 -10.58
C MET A 1 1.27 -15.06 -9.89
N GLY A 2 0.33 -14.41 -9.22
CA GLY A 2 0.49 -13.05 -8.69
C GLY A 2 1.60 -12.97 -7.65
N GLU A 3 2.52 -12.03 -7.82
CA GLU A 3 3.49 -11.70 -6.79
C GLU A 3 2.74 -11.34 -5.51
N LYS A 4 2.95 -12.15 -4.46
CA LYS A 4 2.36 -11.90 -3.16
C LYS A 4 3.04 -10.69 -2.55
N LEU A 5 2.25 -9.74 -2.06
CA LEU A 5 2.74 -8.62 -1.27
C LEU A 5 3.62 -9.11 -0.13
N THR A 6 4.75 -8.45 0.07
CA THR A 6 5.56 -8.63 1.27
C THR A 6 4.81 -8.11 2.51
N PRO A 7 5.16 -8.56 3.73
CA PRO A 7 4.54 -8.06 4.95
C PRO A 7 4.61 -6.53 5.08
N LYS A 8 5.75 -5.92 4.71
CA LYS A 8 5.92 -4.46 4.76
C LYS A 8 5.04 -3.73 3.74
N GLN A 9 4.89 -4.28 2.54
CA GLN A 9 3.97 -3.71 1.55
C GLN A 9 2.51 -3.76 2.01
N ARG A 10 2.10 -4.84 2.70
CA ARG A 10 0.76 -4.94 3.27
C ARG A 10 0.51 -3.86 4.33
N ILE A 11 1.42 -3.70 5.29
CA ILE A 11 1.32 -2.64 6.31
C ILE A 11 1.24 -1.25 5.66
N ALA A 12 2.05 -1.00 4.62
CA ALA A 12 2.01 0.26 3.90
C ALA A 12 0.67 0.48 3.20
N ILE A 13 0.11 -0.54 2.55
CA ILE A 13 -1.21 -0.46 1.89
C ILE A 13 -2.31 -0.17 2.91
N ASP A 14 -2.35 -0.91 4.03
CA ASP A 14 -3.36 -0.69 5.08
C ASP A 14 -3.29 0.75 5.61
N THR A 15 -2.07 1.25 5.85
CA THR A 15 -1.86 2.63 6.31
C THR A 15 -2.24 3.66 5.24
N LEU A 16 -1.95 3.40 3.97
CA LEU A 16 -2.30 4.28 2.85
C LEU A 16 -3.82 4.37 2.67
N VAL A 17 -4.53 3.25 2.83
CA VAL A 17 -6.01 3.20 2.72
C VAL A 17 -6.64 4.03 3.84
N LEU A 18 -6.14 3.90 5.07
CA LEU A 18 -6.68 4.62 6.22
C LEU A 18 -6.32 6.11 6.25
N SER A 19 -5.09 6.47 5.88
CA SER A 19 -4.55 7.84 6.08
C SER A 19 -4.36 8.65 4.81
N GLY A 20 -4.21 8.01 3.64
CA GLY A 20 -3.79 8.66 2.40
C GLY A 20 -2.33 9.17 2.39
N ASP A 21 -1.60 9.07 3.51
CA ASP A 21 -0.30 9.70 3.69
C ASP A 21 0.86 8.72 3.45
N LYS A 22 1.71 9.04 2.46
CA LYS A 22 2.86 8.21 2.07
C LYS A 22 4.00 8.25 3.08
N SER A 23 4.13 9.33 3.86
CA SER A 23 5.12 9.45 4.94
C SER A 23 4.72 8.57 6.12
N GLN A 24 3.43 8.58 6.51
CA GLN A 24 2.92 7.72 7.56
C GLN A 24 3.03 6.23 7.18
N ALA A 25 2.68 5.89 5.94
CA ALA A 25 2.83 4.52 5.44
C ALA A 25 4.29 4.04 5.45
N ALA A 26 5.24 4.92 5.09
CA ALA A 26 6.67 4.61 5.16
C ALA A 26 7.11 4.33 6.61
N THR A 27 6.71 5.18 7.55
CA THR A 27 6.98 5.02 8.99
C THR A 27 6.39 3.72 9.52
N ALA A 28 5.11 3.45 9.26
CA ALA A 28 4.42 2.24 9.73
C ALA A 28 5.06 0.95 9.17
N ALA A 29 5.45 0.95 7.90
CA ALA A 29 6.09 -0.20 7.26
C ALA A 29 7.60 -0.33 7.57
N GLY A 30 8.19 0.62 8.29
CA GLY A 30 9.62 0.64 8.62
C GLY A 30 10.50 0.71 7.37
N VAL A 31 10.16 1.61 6.44
CA VAL A 31 10.90 1.86 5.19
C VAL A 31 11.02 3.36 4.92
N THR A 32 11.83 3.74 3.92
CA THR A 32 11.92 5.14 3.50
C THR A 32 10.75 5.51 2.58
N ARG A 33 10.43 6.82 2.50
CA ARG A 33 9.44 7.33 1.54
C ARG A 33 9.80 6.96 0.10
N THR A 34 11.09 6.97 -0.25
CA THR A 34 11.56 6.55 -1.58
C THR A 34 11.19 5.10 -1.89
N THR A 35 11.25 4.20 -0.91
CA THR A 35 10.78 2.81 -1.07
C THR A 35 9.30 2.74 -1.38
N ILE A 36 8.47 3.57 -0.73
CA ILE A 36 7.04 3.65 -1.06
C ILE A 36 6.86 4.07 -2.52
N TYR A 37 7.53 5.15 -2.97
CA TYR A 37 7.43 5.58 -4.38
C TYR A 37 7.86 4.48 -5.36
N LYS A 38 8.93 3.74 -5.07
CA LYS A 38 9.34 2.58 -5.89
C LYS A 38 8.29 1.48 -5.92
N TRP A 39 7.61 1.20 -4.80
CA TRP A 39 6.52 0.23 -4.79
C TRP A 39 5.32 0.68 -5.62
N TYR A 40 5.05 1.98 -5.74
CA TYR A 40 4.03 2.48 -6.67
C TYR A 40 4.37 2.20 -8.14
N GLU A 41 5.62 1.90 -8.49
CA GLU A 41 6.02 1.48 -9.85
C GLU A 41 5.70 0.00 -10.11
N LEU A 42 5.50 -0.80 -9.06
CA LEU A 42 5.15 -2.21 -9.15
C LEU A 42 3.65 -2.39 -9.43
N GLN A 43 3.31 -3.12 -10.49
CA GLN A 43 1.92 -3.36 -10.87
C GLN A 43 1.13 -4.05 -9.74
N HIS A 44 1.69 -5.11 -9.15
CA HIS A 44 1.03 -5.86 -8.08
C HIS A 44 0.72 -5.01 -6.84
N PHE A 45 1.56 -4.03 -6.53
CA PHE A 45 1.35 -3.14 -5.40
C PHE A 45 0.22 -2.14 -5.68
N ARG A 46 0.19 -1.56 -6.88
CA ARG A 46 -0.91 -0.68 -7.33
C ARG A 46 -2.24 -1.41 -7.35
N ASP A 47 -2.28 -2.62 -7.90
CA ASP A 47 -3.49 -3.42 -7.99
C ASP A 47 -4.05 -3.73 -6.59
N ALA A 48 -3.19 -4.12 -5.66
CA ALA A 48 -3.60 -4.40 -4.30
C ALA A 48 -4.08 -3.14 -3.55
N LEU A 49 -3.42 -1.99 -3.74
CA LEU A 49 -3.88 -0.72 -3.16
C LEU A 49 -5.26 -0.33 -3.70
N ASN A 50 -5.46 -0.42 -5.02
CA ASN A 50 -6.75 -0.12 -5.64
C ASN A 50 -7.86 -1.06 -5.18
N GLN A 51 -7.56 -2.36 -5.04
CA GLN A 51 -8.51 -3.33 -4.49
C GLN A 51 -8.89 -3.00 -3.05
N ALA A 52 -7.91 -2.65 -2.21
CA ALA A 52 -8.17 -2.31 -0.82
C ALA A 52 -9.00 -1.02 -0.67
N VAL A 53 -8.69 0.02 -1.45
CA VAL A 53 -9.50 1.25 -1.50
C VAL A 53 -10.91 0.96 -2.02
N GLY A 54 -11.03 0.17 -3.09
CA GLY A 54 -12.33 -0.21 -3.66
C GLY A 54 -13.19 -1.00 -2.67
N ALA A 55 -12.59 -1.92 -1.92
CA ALA A 55 -13.27 -2.68 -0.87
C ALA A 55 -13.78 -1.76 0.25
N MET A 56 -12.93 -0.84 0.75
CA MET A 56 -13.33 0.12 1.79
C MET A 56 -14.49 1.03 1.35
N LEU A 57 -14.50 1.46 0.09
CA LEU A 57 -15.59 2.29 -0.45
C LEU A 57 -16.88 1.51 -0.68
N ALA A 58 -16.81 0.20 -0.95
CA ALA A 58 -17.98 -0.65 -1.14
C ALA A 58 -18.70 -1.00 0.18
N GLU A 59 -18.04 -0.78 1.32
CA GLU A 59 -18.58 -1.03 2.67
C GLU A 59 -19.26 0.21 3.30
N LEU A 60 -19.37 1.32 2.55
CA LEU A 60 -20.07 2.57 2.93
C LEU A 60 -21.48 2.63 2.34
#